data_AF-X1GVF8-F1
#
_entry.id   AF-X1GVF8-F1
#
_cell.length_a   1.000
_cell.length_b   1.000
_cell.length_c   1.000
_cell.angle_alpha   90.00
_cell.angle_beta   90.00
_cell.angle_gamma   90.00
#
_symmetry.space_group_name_H-M   'P 1'
#
loop_
_entity.id
_entity.type
_entity.pdbx_description
1 polymer ?
#
loop_
_entity_poly.entity_id
_entity_poly.type
_entity_poly.pdbx_seq_one_letter_code
_entity_poly.pdbx_strand_id
1 'polypeptide(L)'
;DIEEVRDTRLLKVNVEDHDPVMARDIANSLARVYIEFNIANRLKYSQSTLSWVTDQLYGIKKKLEDAEEEFLAYKQREKLFSVEGRQKVIAQKIGEFNDAYIKTRNKRLELEAKLEELRRSSQPGVDILHVRSLIDNPL
;
A
#
# COMPACT_ATOMS: atom_id res chain seq x y z
N ASP A 1 -8.44 -29.55 -12.69
CA ASP A 1 -9.70 -28.96 -12.18
C ASP A 1 -9.49 -28.08 -10.97
N ILE A 2 -10.35 -27.07 -10.79
CA ILE A 2 -10.33 -26.15 -9.65
C ILE A 2 -11.73 -26.13 -9.04
N GLU A 3 -11.83 -26.47 -7.76
CA GLU A 3 -13.09 -26.51 -7.01
C GLU A 3 -13.02 -25.57 -5.82
N GLU A 4 -14.06 -24.75 -5.62
CA GLU A 4 -14.23 -23.99 -4.39
C GLU A 4 -14.82 -24.87 -3.29
N VAL A 5 -14.19 -24.84 -2.12
CA VAL A 5 -14.75 -25.49 -0.94
C VAL A 5 -15.82 -24.57 -0.36
N ARG A 6 -17.08 -25.03 -0.42
CA ARG A 6 -18.27 -24.27 0.02
C ARG A 6 -18.07 -23.70 1.42
N ASP A 7 -18.54 -22.47 1.60
CA ASP A 7 -18.46 -21.71 2.86
C ASP A 7 -17.04 -21.44 3.37
N THR A 8 -16.03 -21.61 2.52
CA THR A 8 -14.63 -21.28 2.84
C THR A 8 -13.99 -20.45 1.72
N ARG A 9 -12.82 -19.89 2.01
CA ARG A 9 -11.94 -19.27 1.01
C ARG A 9 -10.86 -20.24 0.50
N LEU A 10 -11.13 -21.54 0.59
CA LEU A 10 -10.19 -22.57 0.17
C LEU A 10 -10.52 -23.01 -1.26
N LEU A 11 -9.48 -23.07 -2.09
CA LEU A 11 -9.51 -23.58 -3.44
C LEU A 11 -8.81 -24.93 -3.46
N LYS A 12 -9.48 -25.94 -4.02
CA LYS A 12 -8.89 -27.25 -4.28
C LYS A 12 -8.42 -27.29 -5.73
N VAL A 13 -7.15 -27.59 -5.93
CA VAL A 13 -6.51 -27.67 -7.25
C VAL A 13 -6.14 -29.12 -7.52
N ASN A 14 -6.73 -29.71 -8.56
CA ASN A 14 -6.43 -31.06 -9.02
C ASN A 14 -5.71 -30.96 -10.37
N VAL A 15 -4.55 -31.63 -10.49
CA VAL A 15 -3.78 -31.74 -11.73
C VAL A 15 -3.55 -33.22 -12.02
N GLU A 16 -3.85 -33.63 -13.24
CA GLU A 16 -3.64 -34.99 -13.73
C GLU A 16 -2.53 -34.97 -14.77
N ASP A 17 -1.52 -35.83 -14.59
CA ASP A 17 -0.41 -36.04 -15.52
C ASP A 17 0.01 -37.52 -15.49
N HIS A 18 0.66 -37.99 -16.55
CA HIS A 18 1.24 -39.32 -16.61
C HIS A 18 2.45 -39.48 -15.66
N ASP A 19 3.16 -38.40 -15.37
CA ASP A 19 4.22 -38.37 -14.37
C ASP A 19 3.71 -37.75 -13.05
N PRO A 20 3.69 -38.51 -11.93
CA PRO A 20 3.26 -37.98 -10.63
C PRO A 20 4.12 -36.82 -10.12
N VAL A 21 5.40 -36.76 -10.52
CA VAL A 21 6.29 -35.65 -10.16
C VAL A 21 5.88 -34.39 -10.91
N MET A 22 5.59 -34.51 -12.20
CA MET A 22 5.16 -33.40 -13.05
C MET A 22 3.80 -32.84 -12.60
N ALA A 23 2.82 -33.71 -12.28
CA ALA A 23 1.52 -33.29 -11.76
C ALA A 23 1.65 -32.43 -10.48
N ARG A 24 2.49 -32.88 -9.54
CA ARG A 24 2.78 -32.17 -8.30
C ARG A 24 3.40 -30.80 -8.56
N ASP A 25 4.40 -30.75 -9.44
CA ASP A 25 5.16 -29.53 -9.68
C ASP A 25 4.30 -28.48 -10.39
N ILE A 26 3.44 -28.89 -11.32
CA ILE A 26 2.45 -28.02 -11.96
C ILE A 26 1.45 -27.46 -10.93
N ALA A 27 0.87 -28.31 -10.08
CA ALA A 27 -0.10 -27.88 -9.07
C ALA A 27 0.51 -26.86 -8.09
N ASN A 28 1.71 -27.13 -7.58
CA ASN A 28 2.42 -26.24 -6.65
C ASN A 28 2.85 -24.93 -7.32
N SER A 29 3.30 -25.00 -8.57
CA SER A 29 3.69 -23.82 -9.34
C SER A 29 2.49 -22.91 -9.60
N LEU A 30 1.36 -23.48 -10.01
CA LEU A 30 0.12 -22.74 -10.23
C LEU A 30 -0.35 -22.03 -8.95
N ALA A 31 -0.34 -22.73 -7.81
CA ALA A 31 -0.67 -22.14 -6.52
C ALA A 31 0.25 -20.96 -6.16
N ARG A 32 1.56 -21.12 -6.35
CA ARG A 32 2.56 -20.07 -6.08
C ARG A 32 2.36 -18.85 -6.97
N VAL A 33 2.24 -19.03 -8.28
CA VAL A 33 2.03 -17.95 -9.25
C VAL A 33 0.73 -17.20 -8.95
N TYR A 34 -0.34 -17.93 -8.57
CA TYR A 34 -1.60 -17.28 -8.20
C TYR A 34 -1.48 -16.40 -6.94
N ILE A 35 -0.75 -16.87 -5.93
CA ILE A 35 -0.46 -16.08 -4.72
C ILE A 35 0.29 -14.79 -5.09
N GLU A 36 1.36 -14.93 -5.88
CA GLU A 36 2.17 -13.78 -6.35
C GLU A 36 1.33 -12.79 -7.17
N PHE A 37 0.51 -13.29 -8.10
CA PHE A 37 -0.41 -12.49 -8.89
C PHE A 37 -1.42 -11.72 -8.02
N ASN A 38 -1.99 -12.38 -7.00
CA ASN A 38 -2.97 -11.75 -6.11
C ASN A 38 -2.34 -10.60 -5.30
N ILE A 39 -1.12 -10.82 -4.79
CA ILE A 39 -0.34 -9.80 -4.08
C ILE A 39 -0.05 -8.61 -4.99
N ALA A 40 0.46 -8.87 -6.20
CA ALA A 40 0.81 -7.82 -7.16
C ALA A 40 -0.41 -6.97 -7.54
N ASN A 41 -1.55 -7.63 -7.77
CA ASN A 41 -2.82 -6.93 -8.01
C ASN A 41 -3.24 -6.09 -6.82
N ARG A 42 -3.20 -6.63 -5.60
CA ARG A 42 -3.56 -5.88 -4.38
C ARG A 42 -2.68 -4.65 -4.17
N LEU A 43 -1.39 -4.76 -4.47
CA LEU A 43 -0.46 -3.63 -4.44
C LEU A 43 -0.81 -2.57 -5.49
N LYS A 44 -1.07 -2.98 -6.73
CA LYS A 44 -1.51 -2.08 -7.81
C LYS A 44 -2.80 -1.35 -7.46
N TYR A 45 -3.82 -2.06 -6.95
CA TYR A 45 -5.06 -1.46 -6.46
C TYR A 45 -4.80 -0.45 -5.34
N SER A 46 -3.91 -0.76 -4.41
CA SER A 46 -3.55 0.13 -3.30
C SER A 46 -2.86 1.40 -3.81
N GLN A 47 -1.96 1.28 -4.78
CA GLN A 47 -1.28 2.42 -5.38
C GLN A 47 -2.24 3.31 -6.19
N SER A 48 -3.15 2.72 -6.99
CA SER A 48 -4.19 3.46 -7.69
C SER A 48 -5.13 4.19 -6.74
N THR A 49 -5.51 3.54 -5.63
CA THR A 49 -6.33 4.18 -4.59
C THR A 49 -5.61 5.36 -3.94
N LEU A 50 -4.30 5.23 -3.68
CA LEU A 50 -3.49 6.32 -3.14
C LEU A 50 -3.42 7.52 -4.10
N SER A 51 -3.23 7.25 -5.40
CA SER A 51 -3.26 8.30 -6.43
C SER A 51 -4.61 9.02 -6.41
N TRP A 52 -5.71 8.28 -6.43
CA TRP A 52 -7.05 8.86 -6.41
C TRP A 52 -7.29 9.73 -5.16
N VAL A 53 -6.90 9.26 -3.97
CA VAL A 53 -7.01 10.06 -2.73
C VAL A 53 -6.16 11.33 -2.81
N THR A 54 -4.96 11.23 -3.40
CA THR A 54 -4.06 12.40 -3.58
C THR A 54 -4.67 13.42 -4.52
N ASP A 55 -5.27 12.98 -5.62
CA ASP A 55 -5.94 13.86 -6.59
C ASP A 55 -7.17 14.54 -5.95
N GLN A 56 -7.95 13.79 -5.16
CA GLN A 56 -9.06 14.36 -4.40
C GLN A 56 -8.57 15.41 -3.39
N LEU A 57 -7.46 15.14 -2.69
CA LEU A 57 -6.87 16.09 -1.75
C LEU A 57 -6.43 17.38 -2.46
N TYR A 58 -5.79 17.27 -3.62
CA TYR A 58 -5.40 18.43 -4.43
C TYR A 58 -6.63 19.25 -4.85
N GLY A 59 -7.70 18.57 -5.30
CA GLY A 59 -8.96 19.23 -5.65
C GLY A 59 -9.61 19.95 -4.47
N ILE A 60 -9.62 19.34 -3.28
CA ILE A 60 -10.15 19.96 -2.07
C ILE A 60 -9.28 21.16 -1.65
N LYS A 61 -7.95 21.03 -1.71
CA LYS A 61 -7.02 22.12 -1.40
C LYS A 61 -7.26 23.32 -2.31
N LYS A 62 -7.42 23.09 -3.61
CA LYS A 62 -7.73 24.16 -4.56
C LYS A 62 -9.06 24.85 -4.24
N LYS A 63 -10.12 24.08 -3.96
CA LYS A 63 -11.41 24.66 -3.57
C LYS A 63 -11.32 25.48 -2.28
N LEU A 64 -10.49 25.04 -1.33
CA LEU A 64 -10.24 25.79 -0.11
C LEU A 64 -9.51 27.11 -0.42
N GLU A 65 -8.46 27.07 -1.24
CA GLU A 65 -7.74 28.26 -1.69
C GLU A 65 -8.68 29.27 -2.40
N ASP A 66 -9.52 28.78 -3.33
CA ASP A 66 -10.50 29.60 -4.05
C ASP A 66 -11.52 30.25 -3.07
N ALA A 67 -12.04 29.47 -2.11
CA ALA A 67 -12.98 29.96 -1.12
C ALA A 67 -12.34 30.95 -0.12
N GLU A 68 -11.07 30.74 0.23
CA GLU A 68 -10.30 31.67 1.05
C GLU A 68 -10.06 32.99 0.31
N GLU A 69 -9.74 32.94 -0.99
CA GLU A 69 -9.57 34.13 -1.82
C GLU A 69 -10.88 34.93 -1.94
N GLU A 70 -11.99 34.25 -2.25
CA GLU A 70 -13.32 34.89 -2.33
C GLU A 70 -13.68 35.56 -0.99
N PHE A 71 -13.43 34.87 0.12
CA PHE A 71 -13.70 35.39 1.45
C PHE A 71 -12.83 36.58 1.83
N LEU A 72 -11.55 36.58 1.43
CA LEU A 72 -10.66 37.73 1.61
C LEU A 72 -11.12 38.92 0.76
N ALA A 73 -11.50 38.69 -0.50
CA ALA A 73 -12.04 39.74 -1.38
C ALA A 73 -13.33 40.36 -0.80
N TYR A 74 -14.21 39.53 -0.24
CA TYR A 74 -15.40 40.00 0.48
C TYR A 74 -15.02 40.84 1.70
N LYS A 75 -14.06 40.40 2.51
CA LYS A 75 -13.61 41.15 3.70
C LYS A 75 -12.93 42.48 3.37
N GLN A 76 -12.15 42.56 2.29
CA GLN A 76 -11.53 43.80 1.83
C GLN A 76 -12.58 44.82 1.39
N ARG A 77 -13.61 44.37 0.67
CA ARG A 77 -14.78 45.19 0.35
C ARG A 77 -15.47 45.73 1.60
N GLU A 78 -15.66 44.89 2.61
CA GLU A 78 -16.36 45.27 3.86
C GLU A 78 -15.44 45.89 4.94
N LYS A 79 -14.16 46.18 4.63
CA LYS A 79 -13.16 46.83 5.52
C LYS A 79 -12.91 46.14 6.88
N LEU A 80 -12.90 44.80 6.94
CA LEU A 80 -12.68 44.02 8.17
C LEU A 80 -11.18 43.67 8.39
N PHE A 81 -10.31 44.67 8.48
CA PHE A 81 -8.83 44.52 8.45
C PHE A 81 -8.17 43.86 9.69
N SER A 82 -8.91 43.52 10.75
CA SER A 82 -8.33 42.97 12.00
C SER A 82 -8.11 41.43 11.98
N VAL A 83 -8.71 40.70 11.03
CA VAL A 83 -8.80 39.22 11.08
C VAL A 83 -7.75 38.50 10.23
N GLU A 84 -7.08 39.19 9.29
CA GLU A 84 -6.19 38.59 8.28
C GLU A 84 -4.95 37.89 8.87
N GLY A 85 -4.34 38.45 9.92
CA GLY A 85 -3.11 37.89 10.51
C GLY A 85 -3.30 36.51 11.16
N ARG A 86 -4.46 36.25 11.78
CA ARG A 86 -4.74 34.95 12.42
C ARG A 86 -5.12 33.87 11.41
N GLN A 87 -5.87 34.24 10.37
CA GLN A 87 -6.32 33.27 9.35
C GLN A 87 -5.17 32.75 8.50
N LYS A 88 -4.23 33.62 8.08
CA LYS A 88 -3.05 33.20 7.31
C LYS A 88 -2.18 32.18 8.07
N VAL A 89 -2.02 32.37 9.38
CA VAL A 89 -1.27 31.43 10.24
C VAL A 89 -2.00 30.09 10.37
N ILE A 90 -3.33 30.09 10.43
CA ILE A 90 -4.13 28.85 10.51
C ILE A 90 -4.03 28.07 9.20
N ALA A 91 -4.19 28.73 8.04
CA ALA A 91 -4.09 28.09 6.73
C ALA A 91 -2.69 27.48 6.51
N GLN A 92 -1.63 28.21 6.87
CA GLN A 92 -0.26 27.70 6.82
C GLN A 92 -0.08 26.45 7.69
N LYS A 93 -0.61 26.46 8.92
CA LYS A 93 -0.54 25.29 9.81
C LYS A 93 -1.30 24.09 9.26
N ILE A 94 -2.43 24.28 8.59
CA ILE A 94 -3.19 23.19 7.95
C ILE A 94 -2.37 22.57 6.80
N GLY A 95 -1.69 23.41 6.01
CA GLY A 95 -0.76 22.94 4.98
C GLY A 95 0.36 22.08 5.57
N GLU A 96 1.05 22.61 6.59
CA GLU A 96 2.14 21.90 7.28
C GLU A 96 1.68 20.57 7.91
N PHE A 97 0.48 20.54 8.50
CA PHE A 97 -0.09 19.31 9.06
C PHE A 97 -0.39 18.27 8.00
N ASN A 98 -0.94 18.66 6.85
CA ASN A 98 -1.20 17.76 5.74
C ASN A 98 0.09 17.15 5.20
N ASP A 99 1.12 17.96 5.00
CA ASP A 99 2.41 17.49 4.50
C ASP A 99 3.06 16.50 5.48
N ALA A 100 3.02 16.82 6.79
CA ALA A 100 3.51 15.93 7.84
C ALA A 100 2.73 14.61 7.91
N TYR A 101 1.41 14.66 7.74
CA TYR A 101 0.54 13.48 7.71
C TYR A 101 0.86 12.57 6.53
N ILE A 102 0.95 13.12 5.31
CA ILE A 102 1.28 12.37 4.09
C ILE A 102 2.65 11.70 4.25
N LYS A 103 3.65 12.44 4.72
CA LYS A 103 5.01 11.92 4.93
C LYS A 103 5.03 10.75 5.91
N THR A 104 4.33 10.89 7.04
CA THR A 104 4.25 9.83 8.06
C THR A 104 3.52 8.60 7.52
N ARG A 105 2.43 8.80 6.79
CA ARG A 105 1.66 7.71 6.19
C ARG A 105 2.47 6.94 5.15
N ASN A 106 3.19 7.65 4.28
CA ASN A 106 4.09 7.01 3.30
C ASN A 106 5.18 6.18 3.99
N LYS A 107 5.78 6.72 5.06
CA LYS A 107 6.79 5.97 5.83
C LYS A 107 6.22 4.70 6.44
N ARG A 108 4.99 4.75 6.95
CA ARG A 108 4.31 3.57 7.51
C ARG A 108 4.08 2.50 6.45
N LEU A 109 3.61 2.90 5.27
CA LEU A 109 3.38 1.98 4.15
C LEU A 109 4.69 1.32 3.67
N GLU A 110 5.78 2.08 3.60
CA GLU A 110 7.11 1.56 3.25
C GLU A 110 7.58 0.52 4.28
N LEU A 111 7.41 0.81 5.57
CA LEU A 111 7.74 -0.12 6.66
C LEU A 111 6.88 -1.39 6.62
N GLU A 112 5.56 -1.25 6.41
CA GLU A 112 4.64 -2.38 6.27
C GLU A 112 5.04 -3.29 5.10
N ALA A 113 5.39 -2.71 3.94
CA ALA A 113 5.86 -3.48 2.78
C ALA A 113 7.15 -4.24 3.08
N LYS A 114 8.14 -3.58 3.69
CA LYS A 114 9.41 -4.21 4.07
C LYS A 114 9.23 -5.33 5.09
N LEU A 115 8.31 -5.16 6.04
CA LEU A 115 8.02 -6.15 7.07
C LEU A 115 7.29 -7.36 6.48
N GLU A 116 6.44 -7.14 5.48
CA GLU A 116 5.79 -8.20 4.71
C GLU A 116 6.80 -9.01 3.87
N GLU A 117 7.76 -8.34 3.21
CA GLU A 117 8.87 -9.01 2.52
C GLU A 117 9.70 -9.89 3.47
N LEU A 118 10.06 -9.35 4.64
CA LEU A 118 10.79 -10.10 5.66
C LEU A 118 9.96 -11.28 6.20
N ARG A 119 8.67 -11.12 6.44
CA ARG A 119 7.78 -12.22 6.87
C ARG A 119 7.66 -13.31 5.82
N ARG A 120 7.62 -12.96 4.53
CA ARG A 120 7.68 -13.95 3.45
C ARG A 120 9.00 -14.70 3.42
N SER A 121 10.11 -14.02 3.74
CA SER A 121 11.41 -14.68 3.92
C SER A 121 11.53 -15.49 5.23
N SER A 122 10.61 -15.34 6.18
CA SER A 122 10.63 -15.98 7.51
C SER A 122 9.49 -16.99 7.75
N GLN A 123 8.72 -17.40 6.73
CA GLN A 123 7.80 -18.54 6.91
C GLN A 123 8.60 -19.84 7.12
N PRO A 124 8.31 -20.61 8.18
CA PRO A 124 9.08 -21.79 8.55
C PRO A 124 8.69 -22.97 7.67
N GLY A 125 9.62 -23.40 6.82
CA GLY A 125 9.41 -24.56 5.96
C GLY A 125 10.45 -24.86 4.88
N VAL A 126 11.64 -24.24 4.91
CA VAL A 126 12.75 -24.66 4.04
C VAL A 126 14.02 -24.77 4.88
N ASP A 127 14.22 -26.01 5.32
CA ASP A 127 15.48 -26.71 5.49
C ASP A 127 16.53 -26.12 6.45
N ILE A 128 16.54 -26.67 7.67
CA ILE A 128 17.56 -26.51 8.72
C ILE A 128 18.94 -27.05 8.26
N LEU A 129 19.07 -27.59 7.04
CA LEU A 129 20.32 -28.15 6.52
C LEU A 129 21.26 -27.13 5.84
N HIS A 130 20.85 -25.89 5.58
CA HIS A 130 21.72 -24.93 4.87
C HIS A 130 22.46 -23.90 5.76
N VAL A 131 22.19 -23.86 7.07
CA VAL A 131 22.91 -22.94 7.99
C VAL A 131 24.36 -23.39 8.24
N ARG A 132 24.68 -24.67 8.00
CA ARG A 132 26.04 -25.19 8.24
C ARG A 132 27.03 -24.86 7.12
N SER A 133 26.60 -24.58 5.90
CA SER A 133 27.52 -24.30 4.79
C SER A 133 28.02 -22.85 4.73
N LEU A 134 27.43 -21.95 5.54
CA LEU A 134 27.87 -20.55 5.64
C LEU A 134 28.75 -20.28 6.87
N ILE A 135 28.94 -21.29 7.74
CA ILE A 135 29.83 -21.20 8.91
C ILE A 135 31.19 -21.85 8.63
N ASP A 136 31.26 -22.83 7.71
CA ASP A 136 32.49 -23.56 7.39
C ASP A 136 33.21 -23.08 6.11
N ASN A 137 32.95 -21.86 5.62
CA ASN A 137 33.77 -21.29 4.54
C ASN A 137 34.77 -20.25 5.07
N PRO A 138 36.00 -20.65 5.43
CA PRO A 138 37.09 -19.72 5.66
C PRO A 138 37.71 -19.30 4.32
N LEU A 139 37.69 -17.97 4.08
CA LEU A 139 38.39 -17.17 3.07
C LEU A 139 37.96 -17.33 1.60
#